data_AF-A0AAN7DME0-F1
#
_entry.id   AF-A0AAN7DME0-F1
#
_cell.length_a   1.000
_cell.length_b   1.000
_cell.length_c   1.000
_cell.angle_alpha   90.00
_cell.angle_beta   90.00
_cell.angle_gamma   90.00
#
_symmetry.space_group_name_H-M   'P 1'
#
loop_
_entity.id
_entity.type
_entity.pdbx_description
1 polymer ?
#
loop_
_entity_poly.entity_id
_entity_poly.type
_entity_poly.pdbx_seq_one_letter_code
_entity_poly.pdbx_strand_id
1 'polypeptide(L)'
;MAETFLTTGRKIVAIGRNYSEHAKELNNAVPETPFFFLKPTSSYLENGGDIELPQGCEVHHEIELAVVIGKDGRNISAANADEYIGGYALAIDLTARDLQLAAKKKGLPWSASKGFDTFTPIR
;
A
#
# COMPACT_ATOMS: atom_id res chain seq x y z
N MET A 1 -17.23 -4.26 -12.69
CA MET A 1 -15.84 -4.70 -12.91
C MET A 1 -14.86 -4.05 -11.92
N ALA A 2 -15.10 -2.83 -11.43
CA ALA A 2 -14.26 -2.21 -10.40
C ALA A 2 -14.43 -2.81 -8.99
N GLU A 3 -15.59 -3.34 -8.62
CA GLU A 3 -15.81 -3.90 -7.25
C GLU A 3 -15.25 -5.32 -7.04
N THR A 4 -14.91 -6.05 -8.11
CA THR A 4 -14.50 -7.46 -8.00
C THR A 4 -13.09 -7.65 -7.43
N PHE A 5 -12.22 -6.62 -7.42
CA PHE A 5 -10.84 -6.83 -6.95
C PHE A 5 -10.75 -7.02 -5.42
N LEU A 6 -11.73 -6.54 -4.65
CA LEU A 6 -11.76 -6.74 -3.19
C LEU A 6 -11.87 -8.22 -2.83
N THR A 7 -12.59 -9.00 -3.63
CA THR A 7 -12.86 -10.42 -3.38
C THR A 7 -12.01 -11.37 -4.24
N THR A 8 -11.48 -10.90 -5.37
CA THR A 8 -10.65 -11.70 -6.29
C THR A 8 -9.17 -11.33 -6.28
N GLY A 9 -8.82 -10.18 -5.69
CA GLY A 9 -7.45 -9.70 -5.55
C GLY A 9 -6.60 -10.71 -4.78
N ARG A 10 -5.38 -10.94 -5.26
CA ARG A 10 -4.46 -11.94 -4.68
C ARG A 10 -3.31 -11.34 -3.89
N LYS A 11 -3.01 -10.06 -4.13
CA LYS A 11 -1.92 -9.32 -3.47
C LYS A 11 -2.11 -7.82 -3.64
N ILE A 12 -1.58 -7.07 -2.68
CA ILE A 12 -1.43 -5.62 -2.76
C ILE A 12 0.07 -5.32 -2.74
N VAL A 13 0.56 -4.63 -3.77
CA VAL A 13 1.96 -4.18 -3.86
C VAL A 13 1.96 -2.67 -3.68
N ALA A 14 2.64 -2.19 -2.66
CA ALA A 14 2.74 -0.77 -2.34
C ALA A 14 4.18 -0.27 -2.54
N ILE A 15 4.30 1.02 -2.86
CA ILE A 15 5.57 1.67 -3.18
C ILE A 15 5.87 2.70 -2.11
N GLY A 16 7.03 2.61 -1.47
CA GLY A 16 7.43 3.62 -0.49
C GLY A 16 8.21 4.78 -1.13
N ARG A 17 8.00 6.00 -0.61
CA ARG A 17 8.73 7.23 -0.99
C ARG A 17 8.58 7.61 -2.46
N ASN A 18 7.39 7.41 -3.03
CA ASN A 18 7.10 7.76 -4.43
C ASN A 18 6.70 9.23 -4.65
N TYR A 19 6.47 9.99 -3.57
CA TYR A 19 6.29 11.44 -3.61
C TYR A 19 7.51 12.14 -3.01
N SER A 20 8.18 12.95 -3.84
CA SER A 20 9.42 13.64 -3.47
C SER A 20 9.27 14.59 -2.27
N GLU A 21 8.12 15.25 -2.14
CA GLU A 21 7.82 16.13 -1.02
C GLU A 21 7.56 15.37 0.30
N HIS A 22 6.91 14.21 0.25
CA HIS A 22 6.73 13.36 1.43
C HIS A 22 8.06 12.71 1.89
N ALA A 23 8.95 12.38 0.95
CA ALA A 23 10.30 11.92 1.29
C ALA A 23 11.10 12.98 2.07
N LYS A 24 10.96 14.26 1.69
CA LYS A 24 11.56 15.40 2.40
C LYS A 24 10.93 15.62 3.78
N GLU A 25 9.60 15.55 3.90
CA GLU A 25 8.87 15.69 5.18
C GLU A 25 9.36 14.71 6.25
N LEU A 26 9.60 13.45 5.87
CA LEU A 26 10.09 12.41 6.77
C LEU A 26 11.63 12.37 6.88
N ASN A 27 12.33 13.40 6.39
CA ASN A 27 13.79 13.54 6.41
C ASN A 27 14.54 12.31 5.84
N ASN A 28 13.99 11.72 4.77
CA ASN A 28 14.52 10.53 4.13
C ASN A 28 15.17 10.89 2.79
N ALA A 29 16.26 10.19 2.43
CA ALA A 29 16.76 10.22 1.06
C ALA A 29 15.72 9.64 0.09
N VAL A 30 15.51 10.31 -1.05
CA VAL A 30 14.77 9.77 -2.19
C VAL A 30 15.57 8.58 -2.72
N PRO A 31 15.00 7.37 -2.76
CA PRO A 31 15.75 6.20 -3.21
C PRO A 31 15.97 6.25 -4.73
N GLU A 32 17.14 5.76 -5.19
CA GLU A 32 17.47 5.69 -6.64
C GLU A 32 16.56 4.71 -7.40
N THR A 33 16.04 3.71 -6.69
CA THR A 33 15.07 2.74 -7.21
C THR A 33 13.89 2.64 -6.25
N PRO A 34 12.65 2.47 -6.76
CA PRO A 34 11.50 2.28 -5.90
C PRO A 34 11.68 1.01 -5.08
N PHE A 35 11.34 1.07 -3.80
CA PHE A 35 11.24 -0.11 -2.96
C PHE A 35 9.78 -0.44 -2.69
N PHE A 36 9.52 -1.73 -2.52
CA PHE A 36 8.17 -2.26 -2.41
C PHE A 36 7.98 -2.95 -1.07
N PHE A 37 6.74 -2.95 -0.61
CA PHE A 37 6.27 -3.84 0.44
C PHE A 37 4.89 -4.39 0.04
N LEU A 38 4.48 -5.45 0.74
CA LEU A 38 3.21 -6.09 0.48
C LEU A 38 2.23 -5.76 1.61
N LYS A 39 0.96 -5.63 1.25
CA LYS A 39 -0.14 -5.75 2.21
C LYS A 39 -0.93 -7.04 1.90
N PRO A 40 -1.40 -7.76 2.93
CA PRO A 40 -2.26 -8.93 2.73
C PRO A 40 -3.63 -8.47 2.23
N THR A 41 -4.31 -9.32 1.46
CA THR A 41 -5.67 -9.02 0.97
C THR A 41 -6.70 -8.95 2.11
N SER A 42 -6.42 -9.55 3.27
CA SER A 42 -7.24 -9.36 4.48
C SER A 42 -7.22 -7.93 5.03
N SER A 43 -6.24 -7.11 4.62
CA SER A 43 -6.20 -5.70 5.01
C SER A 43 -7.18 -4.82 4.24
N TYR A 44 -7.79 -5.31 3.15
CA TYR A 44 -8.80 -4.54 2.43
C TYR A 44 -9.96 -4.19 3.36
N LEU A 45 -10.36 -2.92 3.31
CA LEU A 45 -11.58 -2.43 3.94
C LEU A 45 -12.43 -1.73 2.87
N GLU A 46 -13.62 -2.26 2.66
CA GLU A 46 -14.60 -1.64 1.76
C GLU A 46 -15.14 -0.34 2.37
N ASN A 47 -15.60 0.56 1.50
CA ASN A 47 -16.17 1.83 1.92
C ASN A 47 -17.29 1.65 2.96
N GLY A 48 -17.24 2.46 4.03
CA GLY A 48 -18.20 2.40 5.13
C GLY A 48 -17.88 1.35 6.20
N GLY A 49 -16.82 0.55 6.03
CA GLY A 49 -16.29 -0.30 7.09
C GLY A 49 -15.55 0.48 8.16
N ASP A 50 -15.44 -0.10 9.36
CA ASP A 50 -14.71 0.48 10.48
C ASP A 50 -13.23 0.12 10.43
N ILE A 51 -12.37 1.10 10.70
CA ILE A 51 -10.92 0.89 10.81
C ILE A 51 -10.62 0.34 12.22
N GLU A 52 -9.99 -0.83 12.28
CA GLU A 52 -9.57 -1.45 13.53
C GLU A 52 -8.17 -0.98 13.92
N LEU A 53 -8.08 -0.11 14.93
CA LEU A 53 -6.80 0.39 15.44
C LEU A 53 -6.16 -0.64 16.38
N PRO A 54 -4.94 -1.13 16.10
CA PRO A 54 -4.23 -2.02 17.01
C PRO A 54 -3.94 -1.32 18.33
N GLN A 55 -4.17 -2.02 19.44
CA GLN A 55 -4.00 -1.46 20.77
C GLN A 55 -2.55 -0.95 20.97
N GLY A 56 -2.43 0.30 21.40
CA GLY A 56 -1.15 0.92 21.75
C GLY A 56 -0.28 1.33 20.56
N CYS A 57 -0.78 1.24 19.32
CA CYS A 57 -0.06 1.70 18.14
C CYS A 57 -0.41 3.15 17.78
N GLU A 58 0.58 3.88 17.25
CA GLU A 58 0.36 5.20 16.66
C GLU A 58 0.05 5.01 15.17
N VAL A 59 -1.21 5.16 14.77
CA VAL A 59 -1.63 4.89 13.40
C VAL A 59 -1.68 6.17 12.56
N HIS A 60 -0.97 6.16 11.43
CA HIS A 60 -0.94 7.24 10.44
C HIS A 60 -1.74 6.84 9.20
N HIS A 61 -2.29 7.84 8.50
CA HIS A 61 -2.94 7.68 7.21
C HIS A 61 -2.07 8.26 6.09
N GLU A 62 -1.93 7.52 4.99
CA GLU A 62 -1.24 7.94 3.77
C GLU A 62 -2.25 7.77 2.62
N ILE A 63 -2.64 8.86 1.95
CA ILE A 63 -3.61 8.80 0.82
C ILE A 63 -2.84 8.47 -0.46
N GLU A 64 -3.26 7.40 -1.14
CA GLU A 64 -2.52 6.85 -2.29
C GLU A 64 -3.46 6.56 -3.47
N LEU A 65 -2.92 6.72 -4.69
CA LEU A 65 -3.57 6.24 -5.91
C LEU A 65 -3.28 4.74 -6.07
N ALA A 66 -4.33 3.92 -6.04
CA ALA A 66 -4.22 2.50 -6.34
C ALA A 66 -4.46 2.25 -7.84
N VAL A 67 -3.58 1.44 -8.44
CA VAL A 67 -3.71 0.96 -9.82
C VAL A 67 -4.17 -0.49 -9.79
N VAL A 68 -5.36 -0.76 -10.32
CA VAL A 68 -5.92 -2.11 -10.38
C VAL A 68 -5.41 -2.80 -11.64
N ILE A 69 -4.76 -3.96 -11.50
CA ILE A 69 -4.25 -4.73 -12.62
C ILE A 69 -5.36 -5.65 -13.15
N GLY A 70 -5.78 -5.43 -14.40
CA GLY A 70 -6.93 -6.08 -15.02
C GLY A 70 -6.61 -7.36 -15.78
N LYS A 71 -5.34 -7.59 -16.14
CA LYS A 71 -4.90 -8.82 -16.84
C LYS A 71 -3.56 -9.30 -16.31
N ASP A 72 -3.36 -10.62 -16.32
CA ASP A 72 -2.08 -11.21 -15.93
C ASP A 72 -0.97 -10.82 -16.92
N GLY A 73 0.24 -10.64 -16.43
CA GLY A 73 1.39 -10.29 -17.26
C GLY A 73 2.72 -10.50 -16.56
N ARG A 74 3.79 -10.56 -17.36
CA ARG A 74 5.17 -10.80 -16.90
C ARG A 74 6.13 -10.07 -17.84
N ASN A 75 7.15 -9.41 -17.27
CA ASN A 75 8.17 -8.67 -18.03
C ASN A 75 7.58 -7.67 -19.04
N ILE A 76 6.55 -6.92 -18.60
CA ILE A 76 5.84 -5.95 -19.42
C ILE A 76 6.76 -4.74 -19.66
N SER A 77 6.87 -4.29 -20.90
CA SER A 77 7.59 -3.05 -21.22
C SER A 77 6.81 -1.84 -20.70
N ALA A 78 7.51 -0.76 -20.33
CA ALA A 78 6.87 0.46 -19.86
C ALA A 78 5.85 1.02 -20.89
N ALA A 79 6.17 0.91 -22.19
CA ALA A 79 5.31 1.38 -23.27
C ALA A 79 3.95 0.65 -23.36
N ASN A 80 3.87 -0.59 -22.84
CA ASN A 80 2.65 -1.41 -22.91
C ASN A 80 1.95 -1.49 -21.55
N ALA A 81 2.44 -0.80 -20.52
CA ALA A 81 1.95 -0.94 -19.14
C ALA A 81 0.47 -0.58 -19.01
N ASP A 82 0.03 0.49 -19.67
CA ASP A 82 -1.35 1.00 -19.60
C ASP A 82 -2.38 -0.03 -20.08
N GLU A 83 -2.00 -0.91 -21.02
CA GLU A 83 -2.89 -1.96 -21.51
C GLU A 83 -3.23 -3.02 -20.46
N TYR A 84 -2.51 -3.07 -19.34
CA TYR A 84 -2.73 -4.00 -18.23
C TYR A 84 -3.54 -3.40 -17.09
N ILE A 85 -3.81 -2.08 -17.14
CA ILE A 85 -4.57 -1.38 -16.11
C ILE A 85 -6.06 -1.68 -16.32
N GLY A 86 -6.69 -2.28 -15.31
CA GLY A 86 -8.13 -2.53 -15.26
C GLY A 86 -8.92 -1.36 -14.68
N GLY A 87 -8.26 -0.44 -13.99
CA GLY A 87 -8.86 0.76 -13.42
C GLY A 87 -8.00 1.36 -12.32
N TYR A 88 -8.59 2.33 -11.62
CA TYR A 88 -7.96 3.05 -10.52
C TYR A 88 -8.91 3.09 -9.33
N ALA A 89 -8.32 3.21 -8.14
CA ALA A 89 -9.02 3.36 -6.88
C ALA A 89 -8.27 4.35 -5.99
N LEU A 90 -8.98 4.95 -5.04
CA LEU A 90 -8.38 5.70 -3.94
C LEU A 90 -8.13 4.73 -2.79
N ALA A 91 -6.89 4.63 -2.32
CA ALA A 91 -6.54 3.81 -1.17
C ALA A 91 -5.98 4.66 -0.04
N ILE A 92 -6.12 4.16 1.19
CA ILE A 92 -5.42 4.67 2.36
C ILE A 92 -4.44 3.61 2.82
N ASP A 93 -3.15 3.93 2.78
CA ASP A 93 -2.10 3.09 3.36
C ASP A 93 -1.96 3.40 4.85
N LEU A 94 -2.81 2.75 5.65
CA LEU A 94 -2.71 2.84 7.10
C LEU A 94 -1.42 2.19 7.59
N THR A 95 -0.76 2.86 8.53
CA THR A 95 0.56 2.47 9.04
C THR A 95 0.62 2.63 10.54
N ALA A 96 0.92 1.56 11.28
CA ALA A 96 1.33 1.65 12.67
C ALA A 96 2.77 2.18 12.72
N ARG A 97 2.91 3.50 12.87
CA ARG A 97 4.16 4.22 12.63
C ARG A 97 5.23 3.85 13.64
N ASP A 98 4.85 3.71 14.90
CA ASP A 98 5.73 3.26 15.98
C ASP A 98 6.37 1.90 15.65
N LEU A 99 5.57 0.92 15.19
CA LEU A 99 6.06 -0.39 14.75
C LEU A 99 6.97 -0.28 13.53
N GLN A 100 6.61 0.57 12.56
CA GLN A 100 7.41 0.76 11.36
C GLN A 100 8.79 1.35 11.70
N LEU A 101 8.85 2.35 12.58
CA LEU A 101 10.09 2.96 13.04
C LEU A 101 10.98 1.95 13.78
N ALA A 102 10.39 1.13 14.64
CA ALA A 102 11.08 0.05 15.35
C ALA A 102 11.64 -1.00 14.36
N ALA A 103 10.86 -1.39 13.35
CA ALA A 103 11.28 -2.32 12.31
C ALA A 103 12.43 -1.75 11.46
N LYS A 104 12.30 -0.49 11.00
CA LYS A 104 13.36 0.21 10.25
C LYS A 104 14.68 0.26 11.02
N LYS A 105 14.66 0.60 12.31
CA LYS A 105 15.88 0.67 13.14
C LYS A 105 16.60 -0.68 13.24
N LYS A 106 15.87 -1.78 13.17
CA LYS A 106 16.39 -3.15 13.29
C LYS A 106 16.60 -3.86 11.94
N GLY A 107 16.26 -3.21 10.82
CA GLY A 107 16.27 -3.85 9.50
C GLY A 107 15.26 -4.99 9.36
N LEU A 108 14.13 -4.93 10.06
CA LEU A 108 13.10 -5.97 10.06
C LEU A 108 12.00 -5.71 9.01
N PRO A 109 11.23 -6.74 8.60
CA PRO A 109 10.10 -6.59 7.68
C PRO A 109 9.02 -5.63 8.19
N TRP A 110 8.34 -4.96 7.26
CA TRP A 110 7.30 -3.98 7.57
C TRP A 110 5.90 -4.60 7.72
N SER A 111 5.77 -5.92 7.55
CA SER A 111 4.49 -6.63 7.54
C SER A 111 3.62 -6.31 8.77
N ALA A 112 4.23 -6.29 9.96
CA ALA A 112 3.53 -5.97 11.20
C ALA A 112 3.08 -4.50 11.29
N SER A 113 3.73 -3.57 10.60
CA SER A 113 3.35 -2.15 10.63
C SER A 113 2.38 -1.75 9.53
N LYS A 114 2.35 -2.49 8.42
CA LYS A 114 1.61 -2.15 7.19
C LYS A 114 0.45 -3.11 6.90
N GLY A 115 0.39 -4.27 7.54
CA GLY A 115 -0.46 -5.40 7.13
C GLY A 115 -1.46 -5.90 8.17
N PHE A 116 -1.88 -5.07 9.13
CA PHE A 116 -3.04 -5.40 9.95
C PHE A 116 -4.30 -5.53 9.09
N ASP A 117 -5.32 -6.22 9.62
CA ASP A 117 -6.64 -6.20 9.00
C ASP A 117 -7.18 -4.76 8.97
N THR A 118 -8.01 -4.44 7.97
CA THR A 118 -8.55 -3.10 7.71
C THR A 118 -7.52 -2.00 7.33
N PHE A 119 -6.22 -2.30 7.24
CA PHE A 119 -5.16 -1.30 6.94
C PHE A 119 -5.02 -0.88 5.46
N THR A 120 -5.95 -1.30 4.62
CA THR A 120 -6.11 -0.83 3.24
C THR A 120 -7.58 -0.47 2.95
N PRO A 121 -8.11 0.62 3.55
CA PRO A 121 -9.35 1.22 3.07
C PRO A 121 -9.21 1.61 1.59
N ILE A 122 -10.15 1.19 0.74
CA ILE A 122 -10.05 1.39 -0.70
C ILE A 122 -11.42 1.53 -1.39
N ARG A 123 -11.51 2.37 -2.43
CA ARG A 123 -12.71 2.58 -3.25
C ARG A 123 -12.41 2.93 -4.70
#